data_AF-A0A9E0GY69-F1
#
_entry.id   AF-A0A9E0GY69-F1
#
_cell.length_a   1.000
_cell.length_b   1.000
_cell.length_c   1.000
_cell.angle_alpha   90.00
_cell.angle_beta   90.00
_cell.angle_gamma   90.00
#
_symmetry.space_group_name_H-M   'P 1'
#
loop_
_entity.id
_entity.type
_entity.pdbx_description
1 polymer ?
#
loop_
_entity_poly.entity_id
_entity_poly.type
_entity_poly.pdbx_seq_one_letter_code
_entity_poly.pdbx_strand_id
1 'polypeptide(L)'
;MSKSRQQRLRAIGLHALLIPLALIWVFPLWMMAVFATLPDHAIFSPNIVLWFGTSFFDNISNLQADTDFLRAMFVSIVVGIIYTILSVMLTAMAGWA
;
A
#
# COMPACT_ATOMS: atom_id res chain seq x y z
N MET A 1 -4.87 18.78 -38.37
CA MET A 1 -3.83 18.00 -37.64
C MET A 1 -3.99 16.53 -37.98
N SER A 2 -2.90 15.80 -38.26
CA SER A 2 -2.98 14.33 -38.45
C SER A 2 -3.49 13.66 -37.17
N LYS A 3 -4.38 12.66 -37.31
CA LYS A 3 -5.00 11.92 -36.18
C LYS A 3 -3.94 11.41 -35.17
N SER A 4 -2.76 11.01 -35.67
CA SER A 4 -1.63 10.58 -34.85
C SER A 4 -1.08 11.69 -33.94
N ARG A 5 -0.93 12.92 -34.45
CA ARG A 5 -0.45 14.07 -33.65
C ARG A 5 -1.46 14.45 -32.56
N GLN A 6 -2.76 14.38 -32.87
CA GLN A 6 -3.82 14.67 -31.91
C GLN A 6 -3.88 13.61 -30.79
N GLN A 7 -3.70 12.33 -31.13
CA GLN A 7 -3.60 11.25 -30.13
C GLN A 7 -2.39 11.41 -29.21
N ARG A 8 -1.22 11.76 -29.76
CA ARG A 8 0.00 11.97 -28.98
C ARG A 8 -0.12 13.14 -28.00
N LEU A 9 -0.71 14.26 -28.42
CA LEU A 9 -0.95 15.40 -27.55
C LEU A 9 -1.96 15.08 -26.44
N ARG A 10 -3.03 14.33 -26.76
CA ARG A 10 -3.99 13.86 -25.76
C ARG A 10 -3.31 12.94 -24.73
N ALA A 11 -2.46 12.01 -25.17
CA ALA A 11 -1.72 11.12 -24.28
C ALA A 11 -0.80 11.91 -23.33
N ILE A 12 -0.05 12.87 -23.86
CA ILE A 12 0.82 13.75 -23.04
C ILE A 12 0.00 14.54 -22.03
N GLY A 13 -1.12 15.14 -22.45
CA GLY A 13 -2.01 15.87 -21.54
C GLY A 13 -2.60 14.98 -20.44
N LEU A 14 -3.01 13.76 -20.78
CA LEU A 14 -3.47 12.78 -19.80
C LEU A 14 -2.39 12.41 -18.80
N HIS A 15 -1.15 12.13 -19.25
CA HIS A 15 -0.06 11.77 -18.33
C HIS A 15 0.38 12.95 -17.46
N ALA A 16 0.40 14.16 -18.02
CA ALA A 16 0.70 15.37 -17.25
C ALA A 16 -0.30 15.60 -16.09
N LEU A 17 -1.57 15.17 -16.25
CA LEU A 17 -2.58 15.23 -15.20
C LEU A 17 -2.51 14.02 -14.25
N LEU A 18 -2.38 12.81 -14.79
CA LEU A 18 -2.44 11.57 -14.01
C LEU A 18 -1.20 11.36 -13.14
N ILE A 19 -0.02 11.80 -13.56
CA ILE A 19 1.22 11.62 -12.79
C ILE A 19 1.15 12.38 -11.44
N PRO A 20 0.85 13.69 -11.39
CA PRO A 20 0.68 14.40 -10.12
C PRO A 20 -0.41 13.78 -9.23
N LEU A 21 -1.53 13.37 -9.82
CA LEU A 21 -2.62 12.73 -9.08
C LEU A 21 -2.17 11.39 -8.47
N ALA A 22 -1.44 10.58 -9.23
CA ALA A 22 -0.86 9.33 -8.75
C ALA A 22 0.17 9.59 -7.65
N LEU A 23 1.01 10.62 -7.77
CA LEU A 23 1.98 10.99 -6.73
C LEU A 23 1.29 11.39 -5.43
N ILE A 24 0.22 12.20 -5.49
CA ILE A 24 -0.59 12.56 -4.31
C ILE A 24 -1.19 11.30 -3.67
N TRP A 25 -1.67 10.37 -4.48
CA TRP A 25 -2.27 9.12 -3.99
C TRP A 25 -1.25 8.14 -3.38
N VAL A 26 -0.05 8.04 -3.96
CA VAL A 26 1.04 7.18 -3.45
C VAL A 26 1.71 7.80 -2.23
N PHE A 27 1.69 9.13 -2.08
CA PHE A 27 2.39 9.84 -1.02
C PHE A 27 2.08 9.34 0.41
N PRO A 28 0.81 9.07 0.81
CA PRO A 28 0.53 8.46 2.11
C PRO A 28 1.20 7.09 2.32
N LEU A 29 1.23 6.25 1.29
CA LEU A 29 1.90 4.95 1.35
C LEU A 29 3.42 5.10 1.45
N TRP A 30 3.99 6.07 0.74
CA TRP A 30 5.39 6.46 0.87
C TRP A 30 5.71 6.88 2.31
N MET A 31 4.88 7.75 2.89
CA MET A 31 5.07 8.21 4.27
C MET A 31 4.93 7.07 5.29
N MET A 32 4.01 6.12 5.10
CA MET A 32 3.91 4.93 5.95
C MET A 32 5.21 4.11 5.91
N ALA A 33 5.78 3.91 4.72
CA ALA A 33 7.05 3.19 4.58
C ALA A 33 8.20 3.92 5.27
N VAL A 34 8.26 5.25 5.16
CA VAL A 34 9.26 6.07 5.87
C VAL A 34 9.08 5.98 7.38
N PHE A 35 7.87 6.18 7.90
CA PHE A 35 7.60 6.11 9.35
C PHE A 35 7.89 4.75 9.96
N ALA A 36 7.68 3.66 9.21
CA ALA A 36 8.06 2.32 9.67
C ALA A 36 9.57 2.16 9.95
N THR A 37 10.41 3.04 9.39
CA THR A 37 11.87 3.04 9.59
C THR A 37 12.38 4.10 10.58
N LEU A 38 11.49 4.98 11.05
CA LEU A 38 11.83 6.05 11.99
C LEU A 38 11.59 5.61 13.44
N PRO A 39 12.23 6.24 14.43
CA PRO A 39 11.96 5.98 15.84
C PRO A 39 10.48 6.24 16.19
N ASP A 40 9.92 5.50 17.14
CA ASP A 40 8.50 5.59 17.53
C ASP A 40 8.01 7.01 17.89
N HIS A 41 8.91 7.86 18.42
CA HIS A 41 8.60 9.25 18.77
C HIS A 41 8.62 10.22 17.57
N ALA A 42 9.19 9.82 16.43
CA ALA A 42 9.38 10.70 15.27
C ALA A 42 8.06 11.09 14.60
N ILE A 43 7.01 10.26 14.75
CA ILE A 43 5.66 10.56 14.24
C ILE A 43 5.03 11.77 14.94
N PHE A 44 5.42 12.01 16.20
CA PHE A 44 4.94 13.15 17.00
C PHE A 44 5.86 14.37 16.92
N SER A 45 6.96 14.27 16.17
CA SER A 45 7.88 15.38 15.97
C SER A 45 7.28 16.40 14.98
N PRO A 46 7.49 17.72 15.19
CA PRO A 46 7.13 18.74 14.19
C PRO A 46 7.92 18.64 12.88
N ASN A 47 8.96 17.80 12.84
CA ASN A 47 9.86 17.69 11.69
C ASN A 47 9.29 16.75 10.61
N ILE A 48 9.15 17.27 9.39
CA ILE A 48 8.71 16.49 8.24
C ILE A 48 9.92 15.73 7.68
N VAL A 49 10.00 14.44 7.99
CA VAL A 49 11.04 13.54 7.48
C VAL A 49 10.48 12.77 6.29
N LEU A 50 11.07 12.96 5.11
CA LEU A 50 10.65 12.28 3.86
C LEU A 50 11.53 11.08 3.49
N TRP A 51 12.59 10.82 4.25
CA TRP A 51 13.57 9.76 4.02
C TRP A 51 13.63 8.72 5.13
N PHE A 52 14.03 7.51 4.75
CA PHE A 52 14.11 6.36 5.65
C PHE A 52 15.10 6.60 6.80
N GLY A 53 14.73 6.10 7.97
CA GLY A 53 15.59 5.97 9.15
C GLY A 53 16.26 4.59 9.23
N THR A 54 16.79 4.27 10.41
CA THR A 54 17.54 3.02 10.66
C THR A 54 16.84 2.07 11.64
N SER A 55 15.66 2.43 12.15
CA SER A 55 14.98 1.72 13.26
C SER A 55 13.97 0.66 12.81
N PHE A 56 13.99 0.25 11.53
CA PHE A 56 12.99 -0.67 10.98
C PHE A 56 12.86 -1.99 11.76
N PHE A 57 13.99 -2.64 12.03
CA PHE A 57 13.99 -3.92 12.74
C PHE A 57 13.61 -3.78 14.21
N ASP A 58 14.04 -2.69 14.85
CA ASP A 58 13.66 -2.37 16.23
C ASP A 58 12.15 -2.20 16.34
N ASN A 59 11.53 -1.47 15.39
CA ASN A 59 10.10 -1.27 15.34
C ASN A 59 9.33 -2.58 15.14
N ILE A 60 9.80 -3.49 14.29
CA ILE A 60 9.19 -4.83 14.14
C ILE A 60 9.30 -5.63 15.45
N SER A 61 10.45 -5.58 16.11
CA SER A 61 10.65 -6.27 17.39
C SER A 61 9.72 -5.72 18.47
N ASN A 62 9.59 -4.40 18.57
CA ASN A 62 8.68 -3.72 19.50
C ASN A 62 7.21 -4.08 19.20
N LEU A 63 6.79 -4.01 17.94
CA LEU A 63 5.44 -4.39 17.52
C LEU A 63 5.12 -5.85 17.85
N GLN A 64 6.07 -6.76 17.64
CA GLN A 64 5.90 -8.17 17.99
C GLN A 64 5.77 -8.35 19.50
N ALA A 65 6.59 -7.67 20.30
CA ALA A 65 6.56 -7.76 21.75
C ALA A 65 5.24 -7.23 22.35
N ASP A 66 4.71 -6.13 21.81
CA ASP A 66 3.55 -5.43 22.38
C ASP A 66 2.20 -6.01 21.91
N THR A 67 2.14 -6.51 20.67
CA THR A 67 0.85 -6.84 20.01
C THR A 67 0.75 -8.25 19.47
N ASP A 68 1.82 -9.05 19.58
CA ASP A 68 1.92 -10.36 18.93
C ASP A 68 1.61 -10.29 17.41
N PHE A 69 2.20 -9.26 16.78
CA PHE A 69 1.95 -8.84 15.39
C PHE A 69 2.05 -9.99 14.38
N LEU A 70 3.10 -10.81 14.43
CA LEU A 70 3.33 -11.90 13.49
C LEU A 70 2.24 -12.96 13.57
N ARG A 71 1.74 -13.26 14.77
CA ARG A 71 0.63 -14.18 14.94
C ARG A 71 -0.65 -13.60 14.34
N ALA A 72 -0.96 -12.33 14.63
CA ALA A 72 -2.14 -11.67 14.08
C ALA A 72 -2.10 -11.59 12.54
N MET A 73 -0.93 -11.27 11.98
CA MET A 73 -0.70 -11.27 10.53
C MET A 73 -0.92 -12.66 9.93
N PHE A 74 -0.35 -13.70 10.53
CA PHE A 74 -0.50 -15.07 10.04
C PHE A 74 -1.96 -15.54 10.06
N VAL A 75 -2.68 -15.28 11.15
CA VAL A 75 -4.12 -15.61 11.24
C VAL A 75 -4.91 -14.88 10.16
N SER A 76 -4.61 -13.60 9.91
CA SER A 76 -5.29 -12.80 8.88
C SER A 76 -5.05 -13.35 7.48
N ILE A 77 -3.82 -13.76 7.16
CA ILE A 77 -3.46 -14.40 5.89
C ILE A 77 -4.22 -15.73 5.73
N VAL A 78 -4.21 -16.59 6.74
CA VAL A 78 -4.88 -17.89 6.71
C VAL A 78 -6.39 -17.73 6.52
N VAL A 79 -7.02 -16.84 7.28
CA VAL A 79 -8.46 -16.55 7.15
C VAL A 79 -8.78 -15.99 5.78
N GLY A 80 -7.97 -15.06 5.26
CA GLY A 80 -8.14 -14.49 3.93
C GLY A 80 -8.10 -15.56 2.83
N ILE A 81 -7.12 -16.45 2.87
CA ILE A 81 -6.98 -17.55 1.89
C ILE A 81 -8.19 -18.49 1.95
N ILE A 82 -8.55 -18.95 3.14
CA ILE A 82 -9.68 -19.87 3.32
C ILE A 82 -10.97 -19.23 2.80
N TYR A 83 -11.21 -17.97 3.17
CA TYR A 83 -12.39 -17.22 2.71
C TYR A 83 -12.42 -17.08 1.20
N THR A 84 -11.31 -16.72 0.56
CA THR A 84 -11.24 -16.61 -0.90
C THR A 84 -11.53 -17.94 -1.58
N ILE A 85 -10.93 -19.04 -1.12
CA ILE A 85 -11.16 -20.38 -1.70
C ILE A 85 -12.63 -20.77 -1.57
N LEU A 86 -13.20 -20.69 -0.36
CA LEU A 86 -14.60 -21.05 -0.12
C LEU A 86 -15.55 -20.16 -0.93
N SER A 87 -15.30 -18.85 -0.97
CA SER A 87 -16.12 -17.89 -1.71
C SER A 87 -16.12 -18.20 -3.20
N VAL A 88 -14.95 -18.44 -3.79
CA VAL A 88 -14.84 -18.81 -5.22
C VAL A 88 -15.49 -20.17 -5.49
N MET A 89 -15.29 -21.17 -4.63
CA MET A 89 -15.91 -22.49 -4.81
C MET A 89 -17.44 -22.40 -4.80
N LEU A 90 -18.01 -21.74 -3.79
CA LEU A 90 -19.47 -21.60 -3.67
C LEU A 90 -20.06 -20.77 -4.79
N THR A 91 -19.43 -19.65 -5.17
CA THR A 91 -19.91 -18.79 -6.26
C THR A 91 -19.77 -19.45 -7.63
N ALA A 92 -18.72 -20.25 -7.86
CA ALA A 92 -18.56 -21.03 -9.08
C ALA A 92 -19.61 -22.14 -9.20
N MET A 93 -19.92 -22.85 -8.10
CA MET A 93 -20.99 -23.87 -8.08
C MET A 93 -22.37 -23.25 -8.30
N ALA A 94 -22.66 -22.13 -7.64
CA ALA A 94 -23.93 -21.40 -7.81
C ALA A 94 -24.07 -20.75 -9.19
N GLY A 95 -22.97 -20.41 -9.85
CA GLY A 95 -22.99 -19.87 -11.22
C GLY A 95 -23.20 -20.92 -12.30
N TRP A 96 -23.00 -22.21 -12.00
CA TRP A 96 -23.18 -23.32 -12.94
C TRP A 96 -24.50 -24.06 -12.77
N ALA A 97 -25.01 -24.19 -11.53
CA ALA A 97 -26.28 -24.84 -11.20
C ALA A 97 -27.50 -23.96 -11.52
#